data_AF-A0A1I7V6W0-F1
#
_entry.id   AF-A0A1I7V6W0-F1
#
_cell.length_a   1.000
_cell.length_b   1.000
_cell.length_c   1.000
_cell.angle_alpha   90.00
_cell.angle_beta   90.00
_cell.angle_gamma   90.00
#
_symmetry.space_group_name_H-M   'P 1'
#
loop_
_entity.id
_entity.type
_entity.pdbx_description
1 polymer ?
#
loop_
_entity_poly.entity_id
_entity_poly.type
_entity_poly.pdbx_seq_one_letter_code
_entity_poly.pdbx_strand_id
1 'polypeptide(L)' 'MKFLSNADLQIYRGKRGIETATVPLPFDEKVNFRFQNLQENNYYHDCGCKGLPLEIHFFVHWPERTH' A
#
# COMPACT_ATOMS: atom_id res chain seq x y z
N MET A 1 -39.34 -1.79 -14.71
CA MET A 1 -38.13 -2.09 -13.94
C MET A 1 -37.22 -0.87 -14.00
N LYS A 2 -36.88 -0.27 -12.84
CA LYS A 2 -35.82 0.75 -12.78
C LYS A 2 -34.51 0.02 -12.53
N PHE A 3 -33.62 0.00 -13.52
CA PHE A 3 -32.26 -0.46 -13.31
C PHE A 3 -31.56 0.53 -12.39
N LEU A 4 -31.05 0.06 -11.25
CA LEU A 4 -30.17 0.82 -10.38
C LEU A 4 -28.82 0.96 -11.12
N SER A 5 -28.77 1.84 -12.12
CA SER A 5 -27.51 2.25 -12.75
C SER A 5 -26.75 3.09 -11.74
N ASN A 6 -25.57 2.62 -11.36
CA ASN A 6 -24.64 3.19 -10.38
C ASN A 6 -24.92 2.73 -8.95
N ALA A 7 -24.69 1.44 -8.70
CA ALA A 7 -24.10 1.08 -7.43
C ALA A 7 -22.68 1.71 -7.40
N ASP A 8 -22.58 2.94 -6.90
CA ASP A 8 -21.29 3.50 -6.50
C ASP A 8 -20.71 2.54 -5.48
N LEU A 9 -19.76 1.72 -5.92
CA LEU A 9 -19.15 0.69 -5.12
C LEU A 9 -18.27 1.38 -4.08
N GLN A 10 -18.85 1.65 -2.91
CA GLN A 10 -18.15 2.28 -1.80
C GLN A 10 -17.10 1.30 -1.26
N ILE A 11 -15.89 1.42 -1.78
CA ILE A 11 -14.72 0.69 -1.28
C ILE A 11 -14.18 1.38 -0.03
N TYR A 12 -13.91 0.60 1.01
CA TYR A 12 -13.19 1.09 2.18
C TYR A 12 -11.77 1.52 1.76
N ARG A 13 -11.39 2.73 2.15
CA ARG A 13 -10.05 3.29 1.88
C ARG A 13 -9.28 3.45 3.18
N GLY A 14 -7.97 3.24 3.10
CA GLY A 14 -7.07 3.59 4.18
C GLY A 14 -7.10 5.08 4.45
N LYS A 15 -6.85 5.47 5.70
CA LYS A 15 -6.62 6.87 6.11
C LYS A 15 -5.33 6.91 6.90
N ARG A 16 -4.56 8.02 6.78
CA ARG A 16 -3.28 8.23 7.48
C ARG A 16 -2.20 7.24 7.04
N GLY A 17 -1.99 7.12 5.72
CA GLY A 17 -0.82 6.45 5.17
C GLY A 17 0.49 6.99 5.74
N ILE A 18 1.50 6.13 5.75
CA ILE A 18 2.84 6.42 6.25
C ILE A 18 3.81 6.53 5.05
N GLU A 19 4.81 7.41 5.13
CA GLU A 19 5.83 7.53 4.08
C GLU A 19 6.75 6.31 4.08
N THR A 20 7.01 5.72 5.25
CA THR A 20 7.90 4.57 5.38
C THR A 20 7.31 3.53 6.32
N ALA A 21 7.22 2.28 5.87
CA ALA A 21 6.92 1.12 6.70
C ALA A 21 8.19 0.31 6.93
N THR A 22 8.56 0.09 8.19
CA THR A 22 9.70 -0.75 8.57
C THR A 22 9.19 -2.09 9.07
N VAL A 23 9.64 -3.17 8.44
CA VAL A 23 9.32 -4.54 8.83
C VAL A 23 10.59 -5.17 9.40
N PRO A 24 10.59 -5.58 10.68
CA PRO A 24 11.72 -6.31 11.25
C PRO A 24 11.80 -7.71 10.62
N LEU A 25 13.01 -8.16 10.35
CA LEU A 25 13.33 -9.50 9.90
C LEU A 25 14.14 -10.22 10.99
N PRO A 26 14.33 -11.56 10.89
CA PRO A 26 15.30 -12.27 11.72
C PRO A 26 16.73 -11.68 11.64
N PHE A 27 17.58 -12.01 12.61
CA PHE A 27 19.01 -11.60 12.66
C PHE A 27 19.26 -10.09 12.72
N ASP A 28 18.39 -9.35 13.42
CA ASP A 28 18.47 -7.89 13.54
C ASP A 28 18.43 -7.13 12.19
N GLU A 29 17.95 -7.79 11.14
CA GLU A 29 17.73 -7.19 9.83
C GLU A 29 16.37 -6.47 9.76
N LYS A 30 16.21 -5.57 8.79
CA LYS A 30 14.94 -4.88 8.54
C LYS A 30 14.76 -4.53 7.08
N VAL A 31 13.52 -4.54 6.62
CA VAL A 31 13.11 -4.05 5.30
C VAL A 31 12.35 -2.75 5.48
N ASN A 32 12.70 -1.73 4.70
CA ASN A 32 11.99 -0.46 4.68
C ASN A 32 11.27 -0.28 3.35
N PHE A 33 9.95 -0.19 3.39
CA PHE A 33 9.12 0.19 2.23
C PHE A 33 8.91 1.69 2.26
N ARG A 34 9.40 2.39 1.23
CA ARG A 34 9.18 3.83 1.06
C ARG A 34 8.06 4.07 0.04
N PHE A 35 7.02 4.77 0.47
CA PHE A 35 5.87 5.13 -0.34
C PHE A 35 6.01 6.56 -0.85
N GLN A 36 5.82 6.76 -2.15
CA GLN A 36 5.86 8.08 -2.78
C GLN A 36 4.57 8.31 -3.55
N ASN A 37 4.05 9.53 -3.45
CA ASN A 37 2.92 9.94 -4.26
C ASN A 37 3.42 10.26 -5.66
N LEU A 38 3.07 9.43 -6.64
CA LEU A 38 3.32 9.72 -8.05
C LEU A 38 2.25 10.70 -8.54
N GLN A 39 2.67 11.92 -8.84
CA GLN A 39 1.81 13.00 -9.31
C GLN A 39 1.57 12.91 -10.83
N GLU A 40 1.35 11.71 -11.36
CA GLU A 40 1.26 11.49 -12.82
C GLU A 40 -0.16 11.48 -13.39
N ASN A 41 -1.21 11.46 -12.58
CA ASN A 41 -2.58 11.50 -13.11
C ASN A 41 -3.52 12.40 -12.30
N ASN A 42 -3.90 13.53 -12.90
CA ASN A 42 -4.87 14.53 -12.41
C ASN A 42 -6.31 14.00 -12.19
N TYR A 43 -6.55 12.69 -12.22
CA TYR A 43 -7.89 12.12 -12.11
C TYR A 43 -8.36 11.87 -10.67
N TYR A 44 -7.44 11.77 -9.71
CA TYR A 44 -7.81 11.62 -8.30
C TYR A 44 -6.94 12.51 -7.42
N HIS A 45 -7.52 13.63 -7.00
CA HIS A 45 -6.98 14.56 -5.99
C HIS A 45 -6.94 13.96 -4.57
N ASP A 46 -6.70 12.65 -4.42
CA ASP A 46 -6.49 12.02 -3.11
C ASP A 46 -4.99 12.05 -2.76
N CYS A 47 -4.38 13.24 -2.84
CA CYS A 47 -2.97 13.49 -2.49
C CYS A 47 -2.70 13.39 -0.98
N GLY A 48 -3.67 12.92 -0.19
CA GLY A 48 -3.63 12.95 1.26
C GLY A 48 -3.58 11.55 1.87
N CYS A 49 -2.50 10.79 1.67
CA CYS A 49 -2.21 9.53 2.40
C CYS A 49 -3.48 8.65 2.63
N LYS A 50 -4.34 8.59 1.62
CA LYS A 50 -5.66 7.97 1.64
C LYS A 50 -5.84 7.26 0.32
N GLY A 51 -6.27 6.00 0.38
CA GLY A 51 -6.44 5.21 -0.83
C GLY A 51 -6.08 3.75 -0.63
N LEU A 52 -5.80 3.12 -1.76
CA LEU A 52 -5.29 1.76 -1.89
C LEU A 52 -3.86 1.87 -2.45
N PRO A 53 -2.94 0.94 -2.15
CA PRO A 53 -3.15 -0.34 -1.48
C PRO A 53 -3.04 -0.28 0.06
N LEU A 54 -3.73 -1.22 0.73
CA LEU A 54 -3.74 -1.36 2.20
C LEU A 54 -2.66 -2.31 2.74
N GLU A 55 -2.20 -3.27 1.92
CA GLU A 55 -1.28 -4.33 2.33
C GLU A 55 -0.32 -4.70 1.19
N ILE A 56 0.92 -5.04 1.55
CA ILE A 56 1.94 -5.56 0.63
C ILE A 56 2.43 -6.88 1.20
N HIS A 57 2.32 -7.95 0.42
CA HIS A 57 2.93 -9.24 0.72
C HIS A 57 4.26 -9.36 -0.01
N PHE A 58 5.30 -9.80 0.71
CA PHE A 58 6.64 -9.96 0.15
C PHE A 58 7.29 -11.23 0.68
N PHE A 59 8.21 -11.78 -0.10
CA PHE A 59 9.10 -12.86 0.32
C PHE A 59 10.52 -12.31 0.39
N VAL A 60 11.27 -12.79 1.35
CA VAL A 60 12.70 -12.51 1.46
C VAL A 60 13.42 -13.83 1.18
N HIS A 61 14.36 -13.77 0.25
CA HIS A 61 15.20 -14.91 -0.09
C HIS A 61 16.54 -14.75 0.62
N TRP A 62 16.79 -15.60 1.62
CA TRP A 62 18.09 -15.66 2.27
C TRP A 62 19.06 -16.49 1.42
N PRO A 63 20.32 -16.04 1.29
CA PRO A 63 21.34 -16.87 0.66
C PRO A 63 21.52 -18.17 1.46
N GLU A 64 21.81 -19.27 0.78
CA GLU A 64 21.82 -20.66 1.32
C GLU A 64 22.82 -20.91 2.49
N ARG A 65 23.49 -19.89 3.03
CA ARG A 65 24.50 -20.00 4.08
C ARG A 65 24.42 -18.96 5.20
N THR A 66 23.33 -18.19 5.30
CA THR A 66 23.13 -17.30 6.46
C THR A 66 22.50 -18.05 7.63
N HIS A 67 23.23 -19.00 8.23
CA HIS A 67 23.10 -19.47 9.62
C HIS A 67 24.42 -20.08 10.08
#